data_AF-A0A8C6NY00-F1
#
_entry.id   AF-A0A8C6NY00-F1
#
_cell.length_a   1.000
_cell.length_b   1.000
_cell.length_c   1.000
_cell.angle_alpha   90.00
_cell.angle_beta   90.00
_cell.angle_gamma   90.00
#
_symmetry.space_group_name_H-M   'P 1'
#
loop_
_entity.id
_entity.type
_entity.pdbx_description
1 polymer ?
#
loop_
_entity_poly.entity_id
_entity_poly.type
_entity_poly.pdbx_seq_one_letter_code
_entity_poly.pdbx_strand_id
1 'polypeptide(L)'
;MVIKVFLASSSGSTAIKKKQQDVVGFLEALKVDYTELDIACNEDNRLWMRQNVPKDKKPANGIPLPPQIFNEDSYCGDYETFFDAKEDNSVFAFLGLPPPPGSKEALQAEKERVVQNGTHAEEENPDNSVEVPVEEQNGHSHREEEEEEEEGEGGEADDEATAGDEALAEEEEEEVEETDEQAREGEEEDEEQEEEDLQSEEEEELRQLEEEEEAEAQEEEEAE
;
A
#
# COMPACT_ATOMS: atom_id res chain seq x y z
N MET A 1 17.25 -3.54 -13.83
CA MET A 1 16.18 -3.42 -12.82
C MET A 1 15.85 -4.81 -12.37
N VAL A 2 16.26 -5.13 -11.14
CA VAL A 2 15.95 -6.40 -10.47
C VAL A 2 15.47 -6.02 -9.09
N ILE A 3 14.23 -6.38 -8.77
CA ILE A 3 13.70 -6.15 -7.42
C ILE A 3 14.27 -7.21 -6.49
N LYS A 4 14.91 -6.78 -5.41
CA LYS A 4 15.38 -7.63 -4.33
C LYS A 4 14.44 -7.43 -3.14
N VAL A 5 13.92 -8.53 -2.60
CA VAL A 5 13.06 -8.51 -1.42
C VAL A 5 13.76 -9.31 -0.34
N PHE A 6 14.15 -8.63 0.73
CA PHE A 6 14.73 -9.27 1.89
C PHE A 6 13.62 -9.78 2.80
N LEU A 7 13.70 -11.07 3.14
CA LEU A 7 12.68 -11.80 3.88
C LEU A 7 13.36 -12.60 5.00
N ALA A 8 12.67 -12.91 6.09
CA ALA A 8 13.05 -13.90 7.08
C ALA A 8 12.10 -15.10 6.98
N SER A 9 12.57 -16.17 6.31
CA SER A 9 11.76 -17.38 6.07
C SER A 9 11.32 -18.08 7.36
N SER A 10 12.15 -18.00 8.41
CA SER A 10 11.88 -18.57 9.73
C SER A 10 11.59 -17.52 10.80
N SER A 11 10.97 -16.39 10.44
CA SER A 11 10.57 -15.36 11.40
C SER A 11 9.72 -15.95 12.54
N GLY A 12 9.89 -15.46 13.77
CA GLY A 12 9.04 -15.82 14.91
C GLY A 12 7.67 -15.15 14.84
N SER A 13 7.64 -13.87 14.48
CA SER A 13 6.42 -13.05 14.43
C SER A 13 5.46 -13.48 13.33
N THR A 14 4.18 -13.45 13.67
CA THR A 14 3.12 -13.71 12.69
C THR A 14 2.84 -12.49 11.84
N ALA A 15 2.93 -11.29 12.42
CA ALA A 15 2.81 -10.01 11.72
C ALA A 15 3.82 -9.90 10.58
N ILE A 16 5.10 -10.10 10.88
CA ILE A 16 6.18 -10.09 9.87
C ILE A 16 5.91 -11.09 8.75
N LYS A 17 5.46 -12.31 9.07
CA LYS A 17 5.11 -13.32 8.05
C LYS A 17 3.99 -12.83 7.14
N LYS A 18 2.94 -12.21 7.68
CA LYS A 18 1.82 -11.66 6.89
C LYS A 18 2.30 -10.52 5.98
N LYS A 19 3.04 -9.55 6.55
CA LYS A 19 3.61 -8.40 5.80
C LYS A 19 4.47 -8.88 4.62
N GLN A 20 5.34 -9.86 4.85
CA GLN A 20 6.17 -10.49 3.81
C GLN A 20 5.34 -11.20 2.74
N GLN A 21 4.33 -11.98 3.15
CA GLN A 21 3.45 -12.68 2.21
C GLN A 21 2.65 -11.72 1.35
N ASP A 22 2.19 -10.60 1.90
CA ASP A 22 1.47 -9.58 1.12
C ASP A 22 2.37 -8.94 0.06
N VAL A 23 3.60 -8.54 0.42
CA VAL A 23 4.58 -7.99 -0.54
C VAL A 23 4.84 -9.00 -1.66
N VAL A 24 5.22 -10.22 -1.31
CA VAL A 24 5.56 -11.30 -2.26
C VAL A 24 4.35 -11.62 -3.14
N GLY A 25 3.19 -11.86 -2.53
CA GLY A 25 1.96 -12.20 -3.24
C GLY A 25 1.50 -11.10 -4.19
N PHE A 26 1.68 -9.83 -3.81
CA PHE A 26 1.36 -8.69 -4.66
C PHE A 26 2.30 -8.60 -5.87
N LEU A 27 3.61 -8.74 -5.67
CA LEU A 27 4.59 -8.75 -6.77
C LEU A 27 4.32 -9.88 -7.77
N GLU A 28 3.97 -11.07 -7.28
CA GLU A 28 3.59 -12.22 -8.11
C GLU A 28 2.30 -12.00 -8.91
N ALA A 29 1.31 -11.33 -8.30
CA ALA A 29 0.05 -10.99 -8.95
C ALA A 29 0.29 -9.99 -10.09
N LEU A 30 1.17 -9.00 -9.87
CA LEU A 30 1.56 -8.01 -10.88
C LEU A 30 2.57 -8.53 -11.91
N LYS A 31 3.10 -9.75 -11.74
CA LYS A 31 4.15 -10.33 -12.61
C LYS A 31 5.41 -9.45 -12.65
N VAL A 32 5.75 -8.86 -11.52
CA VAL A 32 7.05 -8.20 -11.32
C VAL A 32 8.07 -9.29 -11.04
N ASP A 33 9.19 -9.29 -11.77
CA ASP A 33 10.30 -10.19 -11.50
C ASP A 33 11.08 -9.69 -10.27
N TYR A 34 11.24 -10.54 -9.26
CA TYR A 34 11.99 -10.24 -8.04
C TYR A 34 12.88 -11.42 -7.62
N THR A 35 13.83 -11.14 -6.74
CA THR A 35 14.71 -12.11 -6.08
C THR A 35 14.46 -12.07 -4.59
N GLU A 36 14.13 -13.22 -4.01
CA GLU A 36 14.02 -13.39 -2.56
C GLU A 36 15.41 -13.56 -1.96
N LEU A 37 15.70 -12.75 -0.95
CA LEU A 37 16.94 -12.81 -0.18
C LEU A 37 16.60 -13.10 1.27
N ASP A 38 16.68 -14.37 1.65
CA ASP A 38 16.40 -14.77 3.02
C ASP A 38 17.51 -14.26 3.96
N ILE A 39 17.15 -13.59 5.05
CA ILE A 39 18.06 -13.07 6.08
C ILE A 39 18.13 -14.00 7.30
N ALA A 40 17.17 -14.92 7.44
CA ALA A 40 17.10 -15.77 8.63
C ALA A 40 18.15 -16.89 8.60
N CYS A 41 18.47 -17.41 7.41
CA CYS A 41 19.47 -18.46 7.23
C CYS A 41 20.71 -18.02 6.44
N ASN A 42 20.81 -16.75 6.07
CA ASN A 42 21.95 -16.19 5.34
C ASN A 42 22.38 -14.85 5.95
N GLU A 43 23.54 -14.90 6.60
CA GLU A 43 24.12 -13.78 7.32
C GLU A 43 24.57 -12.64 6.39
N ASP A 44 25.11 -12.96 5.21
CA ASP A 44 25.51 -11.94 4.23
C ASP A 44 24.31 -11.08 3.80
N ASN A 45 23.15 -11.72 3.55
CA ASN A 45 21.92 -11.02 3.22
C ASN A 45 21.45 -10.14 4.37
N ARG A 46 21.49 -10.68 5.60
CA ARG A 46 21.11 -9.95 6.83
C ARG A 46 21.97 -8.70 7.02
N LEU A 47 23.29 -8.86 6.93
CA LEU A 47 24.25 -7.76 7.08
C LEU A 47 24.09 -6.74 5.95
N TRP A 48 23.95 -7.21 4.71
CA TRP A 48 23.75 -6.33 3.55
C TRP A 48 22.48 -5.49 3.71
N MET A 49 21.36 -6.10 4.09
CA MET A 49 20.11 -5.38 4.32
C MET A 49 20.31 -4.27 5.36
N ARG A 50 20.87 -4.61 6.52
CA ARG A 50 21.09 -3.66 7.62
C ARG A 50 22.04 -2.52 7.26
N GLN A 51 23.03 -2.76 6.41
CA GLN A 51 23.97 -1.73 5.96
C GLN A 51 23.36 -0.80 4.89
N ASN A 52 22.48 -1.33 4.03
CA ASN A 52 21.94 -0.60 2.88
C ASN A 52 20.59 0.07 3.15
N VAL A 53 19.89 -0.27 4.24
CA VAL A 53 18.74 0.52 4.68
C VAL A 53 19.21 1.91 5.16
N PRO A 54 18.66 3.02 4.59
CA PRO A 54 19.03 4.38 4.97
C PRO A 54 18.77 4.66 6.45
N LYS A 55 19.67 5.41 7.10
CA LYS A 55 19.62 5.68 8.55
C LYS A 55 18.35 6.40 8.99
N ASP A 56 17.79 7.24 8.14
CA ASP A 56 16.54 7.97 8.34
C ASP A 56 15.29 7.10 8.21
N LYS A 57 15.44 5.90 7.63
CA LYS A 57 14.39 4.90 7.45
C LYS A 57 14.53 3.70 8.39
N LYS A 58 15.50 3.74 9.31
CA LYS A 58 15.66 2.70 10.34
C LYS A 58 14.70 2.97 11.51
N PRO A 59 14.16 1.91 12.13
CA PRO A 59 13.35 2.04 13.34
C PRO A 59 14.17 2.58 14.53
N ALA A 60 13.52 2.88 15.64
CA ALA A 60 14.11 3.60 16.78
C ALA A 60 15.35 2.91 17.40
N ASN A 61 15.39 1.59 17.42
CA ASN A 61 16.54 0.77 17.85
C ASN A 61 17.57 0.52 16.73
N GLY A 62 17.29 0.95 15.51
CA GLY A 62 18.23 0.91 14.38
C GLY A 62 18.29 -0.40 13.61
N ILE A 63 17.48 -1.41 13.96
CA ILE A 63 17.48 -2.72 13.29
C ILE A 63 16.28 -2.84 12.35
N PRO A 64 16.47 -2.74 11.02
CA PRO A 64 15.38 -2.90 10.08
C PRO A 64 14.89 -4.36 10.05
N LEU A 65 13.58 -4.55 10.25
CA LEU A 65 12.90 -5.83 10.13
C LEU A 65 12.41 -6.07 8.70
N PRO A 66 12.32 -7.33 8.22
CA PRO A 66 11.74 -7.64 6.91
C PRO A 66 10.21 -7.50 6.90
N PRO A 67 9.57 -7.28 5.73
CA PRO A 67 10.18 -7.21 4.41
C PRO A 67 10.90 -5.87 4.14
N GLN A 68 12.05 -5.93 3.45
CA GLN A 68 12.77 -4.75 2.98
C GLN A 68 13.00 -4.84 1.47
N ILE A 69 12.59 -3.81 0.73
CA ILE A 69 12.51 -3.84 -0.73
C ILE A 69 13.56 -2.92 -1.33
N PHE A 70 14.32 -3.45 -2.30
CA PHE A 70 15.34 -2.71 -3.03
C PHE A 70 15.17 -2.92 -4.53
N ASN A 71 15.49 -1.91 -5.32
CA ASN A 71 15.73 -2.05 -6.75
C ASN A 71 17.24 -2.02 -6.98
N GLU A 72 17.81 -3.20 -7.23
CA GLU A 72 19.25 -3.42 -7.26
C GLU A 72 19.91 -3.00 -5.93
N ASP A 73 20.57 -1.84 -5.88
CA ASP A 73 21.21 -1.30 -4.68
C ASP A 73 20.50 -0.05 -4.15
N SER A 74 19.41 0.37 -4.80
CA SER A 74 18.59 1.51 -4.37
C SER A 74 17.50 1.01 -3.43
N TYR A 75 17.45 1.58 -2.22
CA TYR A 75 16.37 1.32 -1.28
C TYR A 75 15.04 1.86 -1.82
N CYS A 76 14.01 1.01 -1.85
CA CYS A 76 12.64 1.41 -2.19
C CYS A 76 11.86 1.74 -0.91
N GLY A 77 11.85 0.81 0.05
CA GLY A 77 11.14 0.98 1.31
C GLY A 77 10.94 -0.32 2.09
N ASP A 78 10.31 -0.15 3.25
CA ASP A 78 9.80 -1.19 4.13
C ASP A 78 8.36 -1.57 3.74
N TYR A 79 7.70 -2.38 4.59
CA TYR A 79 6.31 -2.77 4.38
C TYR A 79 5.36 -1.56 4.37
N GLU A 80 5.45 -0.66 5.35
CA GLU A 80 4.53 0.49 5.46
C GLU A 80 4.61 1.39 4.23
N THR A 81 5.84 1.71 3.78
CA THR A 81 6.02 2.51 2.56
C THR A 81 5.48 1.79 1.31
N PHE A 82 5.60 0.45 1.26
CA PHE A 82 5.01 -0.35 0.19
C PHE A 82 3.48 -0.37 0.26
N PHE A 83 2.90 -0.46 1.46
CA PHE A 83 1.48 -0.44 1.69
C PHE A 83 0.86 0.89 1.24
N ASP A 84 1.45 2.02 1.63
CA ASP A 84 1.06 3.36 1.15
C ASP A 84 1.06 3.42 -0.39
N ALA A 85 2.13 2.92 -1.01
CA ALA A 85 2.24 2.86 -2.46
C ALA A 85 1.19 1.93 -3.08
N LYS A 86 0.82 0.83 -2.42
CA LYS A 86 -0.22 -0.09 -2.88
C LYS A 86 -1.60 0.60 -2.85
N GLU A 87 -1.92 1.33 -1.80
CA GLU A 87 -3.18 2.09 -1.67
C GLU A 87 -3.28 3.21 -2.71
N ASP A 88 -2.17 3.94 -2.92
CA ASP A 88 -2.11 5.04 -3.90
C ASP A 88 -2.15 4.55 -5.36
N ASN A 89 -2.06 3.24 -5.59
CA ASN A 89 -1.76 2.65 -6.91
C ASN A 89 -0.48 3.28 -7.48
N SER A 90 0.51 3.37 -6.59
CA SER A 90 1.88 3.87 -6.59
C SER A 90 3.02 2.92 -6.95
N VAL A 91 2.74 1.61 -6.97
CA VAL A 91 3.77 0.60 -6.68
C VAL A 91 4.88 0.55 -7.73
N PHE A 92 4.59 0.82 -9.01
CA PHE A 92 5.67 0.82 -10.01
C PHE A 92 6.61 2.00 -9.77
N ALA A 93 6.09 3.17 -9.42
CA ALA A 93 6.92 4.30 -9.01
C ALA A 93 7.74 4.00 -7.75
N PHE A 94 7.14 3.39 -6.73
CA PHE A 94 7.82 2.94 -5.50
C PHE A 94 8.99 1.99 -5.79
N LEU A 95 8.76 1.00 -6.66
CA LEU A 95 9.79 0.05 -7.10
C LEU A 95 10.81 0.67 -8.06
N GLY A 96 10.64 1.92 -8.49
CA GLY A 96 11.47 2.56 -9.51
C GLY A 96 11.36 1.91 -10.89
N LEU A 97 10.23 1.24 -11.17
CA LEU A 97 9.91 0.59 -12.44
C LEU A 97 9.06 1.51 -13.32
N PRO A 98 9.16 1.40 -14.65
CA PRO A 98 8.26 2.12 -15.55
C PRO A 98 6.83 1.59 -15.36
N PRO A 99 5.82 2.47 -15.22
CA PRO A 99 4.44 2.05 -15.06
C PRO A 99 3.95 1.30 -16.31
N PRO A 100 3.15 0.24 -16.16
CA PRO A 100 2.68 -0.55 -17.29
C PRO A 100 1.76 0.28 -18.20
N PRO A 101 1.81 0.09 -19.53
CA PRO A 101 0.97 0.84 -20.46
C PRO A 101 -0.52 0.72 -20.14
N GLY A 102 -1.22 1.86 -20.04
CA GLY A 102 -2.66 1.91 -19.73
C GLY A 102 -3.02 1.88 -18.24
N SER A 103 -2.04 1.83 -17.33
CA SER A 103 -2.26 2.03 -15.90
C SER A 103 -2.56 3.49 -15.55
N LYS A 104 -3.20 3.72 -14.40
CA LYS A 104 -3.46 5.06 -13.84
C LYS A 104 -2.15 5.85 -13.68
N GLU A 105 -1.08 5.20 -13.21
CA GLU A 105 0.25 5.80 -13.09
C GLU A 105 0.83 6.21 -14.45
N ALA A 106 0.73 5.37 -15.48
CA ALA A 106 1.25 5.69 -16.81
C ALA A 106 0.58 6.93 -17.41
N LEU A 107 -0.74 7.07 -17.23
CA LEU A 107 -1.50 8.24 -17.68
C LEU A 107 -1.09 9.51 -16.93
N GLN A 108 -0.82 9.42 -15.63
CA GLN A 108 -0.34 10.55 -14.83
C GLN A 108 1.08 10.95 -15.24
N ALA A 109 2.00 9.99 -15.39
CA ALA A 109 3.36 10.23 -15.83
C ALA A 109 3.43 10.84 -17.25
N GLU A 110 2.55 10.42 -18.17
CA GLU A 110 2.43 11.04 -19.49
C GLU A 110 1.94 12.49 -19.39
N LYS A 111 0.90 12.73 -18.59
CA LYS A 111 0.36 14.08 -18.36
C LYS A 111 1.42 15.04 -17.81
N GLU A 112 2.26 14.59 -16.87
CA GLU A 112 3.35 15.41 -16.31
C GLU A 112 4.48 15.68 -17.33
N ARG A 113 4.84 14.69 -18.16
CA ARG A 113 5.83 14.87 -19.24
C ARG A 113 5.40 15.90 -20.28
N VAL A 114 4.10 16.04 -20.55
CA VAL A 114 3.56 17.06 -21.48
C VAL A 114 3.71 18.48 -20.92
N VAL A 115 3.67 18.66 -19.59
CA VAL A 115 3.79 19.99 -18.96
C VAL A 115 5.23 20.51 -18.96
N GLN A 116 6.24 19.64 -18.81
CA GLN A 116 7.66 20.05 -18.81
C GLN A 116 8.20 20.49 -20.18
N ASN A 117 7.60 20.04 -21.29
CA ASN A 117 7.96 20.51 -22.63
C ASN A 117 7.27 21.82 -23.04
N GLY A 118 6.57 22.49 -22.12
CA GLY A 118 5.76 23.67 -22.40
C GLY A 118 6.38 25.01 -22.01
N THR A 119 7.64 25.32 -22.37
CA THR A 119 8.13 26.72 -22.36
C THR A 119 9.19 27.02 -23.45
N HIS A 120 8.73 27.34 -24.66
CA HIS A 120 9.32 28.46 -25.39
C HIS A 120 8.21 29.15 -26.21
N ALA A 121 7.94 30.40 -25.85
CA ALA A 121 6.96 31.28 -26.45
C ALA A 121 7.34 31.66 -27.89
N GLU A 122 6.35 31.80 -28.77
CA GLU A 122 6.18 33.00 -29.62
C GLU A 122 4.68 33.30 -29.74
N GLU A 123 4.34 34.55 -29.44
CA GLU A 123 3.02 35.17 -29.60
C GLU A 123 2.65 35.21 -31.09
N GLU A 124 1.48 34.74 -31.51
CA GLU A 124 0.73 35.33 -32.64
C GLU A 124 -0.78 35.09 -32.46
N ASN A 125 -1.52 36.12 -32.06
CA ASN A 125 -2.93 36.29 -32.40
C ASN A 125 -2.97 37.10 -33.70
N PRO A 126 -3.82 36.74 -34.68
CA PRO A 126 -5.04 37.53 -34.81
C PRO A 126 -6.29 36.74 -35.18
N ASP A 127 -7.36 37.09 -34.47
CA ASP A 127 -8.75 37.25 -34.92
C ASP A 127 -8.99 37.18 -36.45
N ASN A 128 -9.86 36.26 -36.90
CA ASN A 128 -10.86 36.61 -37.91
C ASN A 128 -12.10 35.67 -37.87
N SER A 129 -13.18 36.25 -37.36
CA SER A 129 -14.60 35.97 -37.58
C SER A 129 -15.00 35.25 -38.88
N VAL A 130 -15.84 34.20 -38.78
CA VAL A 130 -16.93 33.92 -39.73
C VAL A 130 -18.16 33.40 -38.96
N GLU A 131 -19.26 34.10 -39.20
CA GLU A 131 -20.59 34.03 -38.60
C GLU A 131 -21.50 33.00 -39.30
N VAL A 132 -22.32 32.26 -38.49
CA VAL A 132 -23.72 31.73 -38.66
C VAL A 132 -24.17 30.97 -39.96
N PRO A 133 -25.26 30.14 -39.98
CA PRO A 133 -26.50 30.27 -39.20
C PRO A 133 -27.21 29.02 -38.64
N VAL A 134 -28.11 29.39 -37.73
CA VAL A 134 -29.26 28.71 -37.12
C VAL A 134 -30.34 28.31 -38.13
N GLU A 135 -30.97 27.14 -37.92
CA GLU A 135 -32.43 26.89 -38.08
C GLU A 135 -32.81 25.97 -36.87
N GLU A 136 -33.58 26.43 -35.86
CA GLU A 136 -35.06 26.39 -35.75
C GLU A 136 -35.68 25.11 -36.36
N GLN A 137 -36.50 24.29 -35.70
CA GLN A 137 -37.70 24.65 -34.95
C GLN A 137 -38.33 23.41 -34.26
N ASN A 138 -39.05 23.68 -33.15
CA ASN A 138 -40.22 22.97 -32.58
C ASN A 138 -40.06 21.52 -32.07
N GLY A 139 -40.59 21.11 -30.92
CA GLY A 139 -41.47 21.74 -29.93
C GLY A 139 -42.24 20.66 -29.12
N HIS A 140 -42.51 20.95 -27.83
CA HIS A 140 -43.68 20.54 -27.02
C HIS A 140 -43.92 19.02 -26.75
N SER A 141 -43.69 18.51 -25.53
CA SER A 141 -44.51 18.48 -24.30
C SER A 141 -45.48 17.29 -24.16
N HIS A 142 -45.60 16.85 -22.90
CA HIS A 142 -46.76 16.19 -22.27
C HIS A 142 -47.12 14.74 -22.66
N ARG A 143 -46.89 13.84 -21.68
CA ARG A 143 -47.92 13.24 -20.79
C ARG A 143 -48.84 12.14 -21.36
N GLU A 144 -49.06 11.18 -20.45
CA GLU A 144 -50.17 10.21 -20.38
C GLU A 144 -50.14 9.09 -21.42
N GLU A 145 -50.52 7.85 -21.15
CA GLU A 145 -50.81 7.01 -19.97
C GLU A 145 -51.12 5.62 -20.58
N GLU A 146 -51.36 4.63 -19.71
CA GLU A 146 -52.08 3.36 -19.97
C GLU A 146 -51.32 2.26 -20.74
N GLU A 147 -51.46 0.98 -20.44
CA GLU A 147 -51.98 0.15 -19.33
C GLU A 147 -51.53 -1.27 -19.75
N GLU A 148 -51.39 -2.21 -18.82
CA GLU A 148 -52.09 -3.50 -18.89
C GLU A 148 -51.78 -4.28 -17.60
N GLU A 149 -52.86 -4.86 -17.11
CA GLU A 149 -53.11 -5.45 -15.80
C GLU A 149 -52.47 -6.82 -15.63
N GLU A 150 -52.25 -7.25 -14.37
CA GLU A 150 -52.96 -8.45 -13.91
C GLU A 150 -53.10 -8.48 -12.38
N GLU A 151 -54.29 -8.87 -11.96
CA GLU A 151 -54.76 -8.90 -10.58
C GLU A 151 -54.25 -10.09 -9.76
N GLY A 152 -54.27 -9.93 -8.44
CA GLY A 152 -54.15 -11.00 -7.46
C GLY A 152 -54.61 -10.54 -6.09
N GLU A 153 -55.93 -10.63 -5.84
CA GLU A 153 -56.60 -10.41 -4.57
C GLU A 153 -55.97 -11.15 -3.37
N GLY A 154 -56.02 -10.52 -2.19
CA GLY A 154 -56.36 -11.24 -0.97
C GLY A 154 -55.73 -10.74 0.32
N GLY A 155 -56.52 -10.09 1.18
CA GLY A 155 -56.42 -10.31 2.63
C GLY A 155 -56.16 -9.08 3.50
N GLU A 156 -57.24 -8.63 4.13
CA GLU A 156 -57.39 -7.56 5.11
C GLU A 156 -56.46 -7.57 6.35
N ALA A 157 -56.20 -6.34 6.82
CA ALA A 157 -56.11 -5.86 8.20
C ALA A 157 -54.96 -6.34 9.12
N ASP A 158 -54.08 -5.42 9.50
CA ASP A 158 -54.12 -4.81 10.85
C ASP A 158 -53.34 -3.49 10.86
N ASP A 159 -53.97 -2.45 11.40
CA ASP A 159 -53.42 -1.12 11.65
C ASP A 159 -52.95 -1.13 13.11
N GLU A 160 -51.63 -1.17 13.35
CA GLU A 160 -51.07 -0.76 14.63
C GLU A 160 -49.81 0.07 14.39
N ALA A 161 -49.88 1.29 14.90
CA ALA A 161 -48.86 2.30 14.81
C ALA A 161 -47.57 1.88 15.51
N THR A 162 -46.43 2.10 14.86
CA THR A 162 -45.16 2.35 15.58
C THR A 162 -44.32 3.34 14.80
N ALA A 163 -44.55 4.62 15.11
CA ALA A 163 -43.56 5.65 14.91
C ALA A 163 -42.63 5.60 16.13
N GLY A 164 -41.45 4.99 15.98
CA GLY A 164 -40.47 4.90 17.06
C GLY A 164 -39.45 3.80 16.86
N ASP A 165 -38.80 3.72 15.70
CA ASP A 165 -37.73 2.74 15.46
C ASP A 165 -36.74 3.25 14.40
N GLU A 166 -36.27 4.48 14.55
CA GLU A 166 -35.09 4.97 13.80
C GLU A 166 -33.94 5.38 14.74
N ALA A 167 -34.15 5.36 16.05
CA ALA A 167 -33.10 5.67 17.04
C ALA A 167 -32.42 4.41 17.60
N LEU A 168 -33.04 3.23 17.51
CA LEU A 168 -32.48 1.98 18.04
C LEU A 168 -31.54 1.26 17.05
N ALA A 169 -31.67 1.54 15.75
CA ALA A 169 -30.77 1.00 14.73
C ALA A 169 -29.44 1.75 14.69
N GLU A 170 -29.43 3.07 14.93
CA GLU A 170 -28.18 3.85 14.98
C GLU A 170 -27.32 3.49 16.20
N GLU A 171 -27.92 3.18 17.36
CA GLU A 171 -27.15 2.81 18.55
C GLU A 171 -26.55 1.38 18.46
N GLU A 172 -27.20 0.44 17.75
CA GLU A 172 -26.61 -0.88 17.47
C GLU A 172 -25.51 -0.81 16.38
N GLU A 173 -25.62 0.08 15.39
CA GLU A 173 -24.54 0.30 14.41
C GLU A 173 -23.32 0.99 15.03
N GLU A 174 -23.52 1.97 15.93
CA GLU A 174 -22.42 2.62 16.67
C GLU A 174 -21.71 1.65 17.65
N GLU A 175 -22.44 0.77 18.36
CA GLU A 175 -21.81 -0.20 19.28
C GLU A 175 -20.97 -1.24 18.52
N VAL A 176 -21.38 -1.60 17.30
CA VAL A 176 -20.65 -2.54 16.42
C VAL A 176 -19.41 -1.88 15.81
N GLU A 177 -19.44 -0.60 15.43
CA GLU A 177 -18.23 0.12 14.99
C GLU A 177 -17.22 0.30 16.12
N GLU A 178 -17.64 0.73 17.33
CA GLU A 178 -16.69 0.89 18.46
C GLU A 178 -16.02 -0.43 18.85
N THR A 179 -16.74 -1.56 18.74
CA THR A 179 -16.14 -2.87 19.04
C THR A 179 -15.19 -3.36 17.94
N ASP A 180 -15.40 -3.00 16.67
CA ASP A 180 -14.46 -3.30 15.57
C ASP A 180 -13.19 -2.42 15.67
N GLU A 181 -13.34 -1.13 16.01
CA GLU A 181 -12.20 -0.22 16.21
C GLU A 181 -11.32 -0.67 17.39
N GLN A 182 -11.91 -0.98 18.54
CA GLN A 182 -11.15 -1.49 19.70
C GLN A 182 -10.46 -2.83 19.41
N ALA A 183 -11.06 -3.68 18.58
CA ALA A 183 -10.44 -4.93 18.18
C ALA A 183 -9.22 -4.69 17.28
N ARG A 184 -9.29 -3.74 16.34
CA ARG A 184 -8.17 -3.36 15.48
C ARG A 184 -7.04 -2.70 16.25
N GLU A 185 -7.34 -1.76 17.14
CA GLU A 185 -6.34 -1.12 17.99
C GLU A 185 -5.58 -2.15 18.84
N GLY A 186 -6.30 -3.13 19.41
CA GLY A 186 -5.66 -4.21 20.16
C GLY A 186 -4.79 -5.14 19.29
N GLU A 187 -5.17 -5.39 18.04
CA GLU A 187 -4.34 -6.13 17.09
C GLU A 187 -3.07 -5.35 16.72
N GLU A 188 -3.17 -4.05 16.48
CA GLU A 188 -2.02 -3.19 16.16
C GLU A 188 -1.01 -3.09 17.33
N GLU A 189 -1.49 -2.92 18.57
CA GLU A 189 -0.63 -2.90 19.76
C GLU A 189 0.13 -4.23 19.96
N ASP A 190 -0.53 -5.37 19.73
CA ASP A 190 0.10 -6.69 19.81
C ASP A 190 1.17 -6.86 18.71
N GLU A 191 0.92 -6.37 17.48
CA GLU A 191 1.91 -6.41 16.39
C GLU A 191 3.13 -5.52 16.68
N GLU A 192 2.93 -4.32 17.21
CA GLU A 192 4.03 -3.43 17.62
C GLU A 192 4.90 -4.07 18.70
N GLN A 193 4.29 -4.68 19.73
CA GLN A 193 5.03 -5.36 20.79
C GLN A 193 5.82 -6.56 20.27
N GLU A 194 5.26 -7.36 19.35
CA GLU A 194 5.99 -8.46 18.69
C GLU A 194 7.23 -7.93 17.93
N GLU A 195 7.09 -6.80 17.23
CA GLU A 195 8.20 -6.19 16.48
C GLU A 195 9.29 -5.65 17.42
N GLU A 196 8.93 -5.00 18.52
CA GLU A 196 9.89 -4.52 19.53
C GLU A 196 10.68 -5.68 20.17
N ASP A 197 9.98 -6.75 20.57
CA ASP A 197 10.59 -7.93 21.18
C ASP A 197 11.61 -8.56 20.21
N LEU A 198 11.22 -8.76 18.95
CA LEU A 198 12.12 -9.31 17.93
C LEU A 198 13.33 -8.42 17.66
N GLN A 199 13.15 -7.11 17.60
CA GLN A 199 14.27 -6.20 17.41
C GLN A 199 15.24 -6.27 18.60
N SER A 200 14.73 -6.46 19.82
CA SER A 200 15.56 -6.62 21.01
C SER A 200 16.38 -7.92 20.99
N GLU A 201 15.77 -9.03 20.56
CA GLU A 201 16.45 -10.33 20.40
C GLU A 201 17.54 -10.24 19.32
N GLU A 202 17.24 -9.60 18.19
CA GLU A 202 18.20 -9.41 17.11
C GLU A 202 19.36 -8.47 17.49
N GLU A 203 19.11 -7.47 18.35
CA GLU A 203 20.15 -6.60 18.89
C GLU A 203 21.11 -7.37 19.80
N GLU A 204 20.58 -8.28 20.62
CA GLU A 204 21.41 -9.13 21.46
C GLU A 204 22.27 -10.09 20.62
N GLU A 205 21.70 -10.69 19.56
CA GLU A 205 22.46 -11.54 18.63
C GLU A 205 23.58 -10.76 17.95
N LEU A 206 23.32 -9.53 17.51
CA LEU A 206 24.34 -8.66 16.92
C LEU A 206 25.49 -8.36 17.87
N ARG A 207 25.19 -8.01 19.12
CA ARG A 207 26.23 -7.74 20.12
C ARG A 207 27.10 -8.96 20.38
N GLN A 208 26.49 -10.15 20.42
CA GLN A 208 27.24 -11.40 20.59
C GLN A 208 28.18 -11.68 19.41
N LEU A 209 27.73 -11.42 18.18
CA LEU A 209 28.57 -11.58 16.97
C LEU A 209 29.74 -10.59 16.95
N GLU A 210 29.51 -9.33 17.31
CA GLU A 210 30.58 -8.32 17.42
C GLU A 210 31.62 -8.73 18.48
N GLU A 211 31.18 -9.24 19.64
CA GLU A 211 32.08 -9.74 20.68
C GLU A 211 32.89 -10.97 20.21
N GLU A 212 32.29 -11.88 19.42
CA GLU A 212 32.97 -13.05 18.86
C GLU A 212 34.01 -12.64 17.81
N GLU A 213 33.68 -11.70 16.90
CA GLU A 213 34.63 -11.18 15.91
C GLU A 213 35.82 -10.47 16.58
N GLU A 214 35.58 -9.67 17.63
CA GLU A 214 36.66 -9.03 18.39
C GLU A 214 37.56 -10.05 19.11
N ALA A 215 36.98 -11.14 19.62
CA ALA A 215 37.74 -12.21 20.27
C ALA A 215 38.60 -12.97 19.26
N GLU A 216 38.07 -13.31 18.07
CA GLU A 216 38.83 -13.96 17.00
C GLU A 216 40.00 -13.08 16.53
N ALA A 217 39.76 -11.78 16.33
CA ALA A 217 40.80 -10.84 15.93
C ALA A 217 41.94 -10.75 16.98
N GLN A 218 41.61 -10.80 18.27
CA GLN A 218 42.60 -10.81 19.35
C GLN A 218 43.40 -12.12 19.39
N GLU A 219 42.75 -13.27 19.17
CA GLU A 219 43.45 -14.56 19.08
C GLU A 219 44.41 -14.63 17.88
N GLU A 220 44.03 -14.06 16.74
CA GLU A 220 44.93 -13.95 15.57
C GLU A 220 46.16 -13.07 15.87
N GLU A 221 45.98 -11.94 16.57
CA GLU A 221 47.08 -11.06 16.95
C GLU A 221 48.04 -11.69 17.98
N GLU A 222 47.52 -12.49 18.93
CA GLU A 222 48.35 -13.22 19.90
C GLU A 222 49.10 -14.43 19.29
N ALA A 223 48.65 -14.93 18.13
CA ALA A 223 49.26 -16.07 17.44
C ALA A 223 50.40 -15.69 16.48
N GLU A 224 50.60 -14.40 16.19
CA GLU A 224 51.68 -13.84 15.33
C GLU A 224 52.97 -13.50 16.12
#